data_AF-A0A285U9I2-F1
#
_entry.id   AF-A0A285U9I2-F1
#
_cell.length_a   1.000
_cell.length_b   1.000
_cell.length_c   1.000
_cell.angle_alpha   90.00
_cell.angle_beta   90.00
_cell.angle_gamma   90.00
#
_symmetry.space_group_name_H-M   'P 1'
#
loop_
_entity.id
_entity.type
_entity.pdbx_description
1 polymer ?
#
loop_
_entity_poly.entity_id
_entity_poly.type
_entity_poly.pdbx_seq_one_letter_code
_entity_poly.pdbx_strand_id
1 'polypeptide(L)'
;MLNTNGRHGPPSARDGELKRMADQEQAELRLAIARLRQEHEDYDAAINAMIQVGCDALRVQRMKKKKLVIKDKISKIEDQIIPDIIA
;
A
#
# COMPACT_ATOMS: atom_id res chain seq x y z
N MET A 1 15.82 -6.33 -59.82
CA MET A 1 16.49 -5.59 -58.73
C MET A 1 15.73 -5.84 -57.44
N LEU A 2 16.42 -6.31 -56.41
CA LEU A 2 15.86 -6.59 -55.08
C LEU A 2 15.64 -5.26 -54.35
N ASN A 3 14.43 -4.99 -53.84
CA ASN A 3 14.24 -3.90 -52.87
C ASN A 3 13.43 -4.35 -51.65
N THR A 4 14.22 -4.60 -50.60
CA THR A 4 14.02 -4.38 -49.16
C THR A 4 12.66 -4.70 -48.52
N ASN A 5 12.69 -5.82 -47.79
CA ASN A 5 11.89 -6.10 -46.60
C ASN A 5 11.68 -4.86 -45.71
N GLY A 6 10.43 -4.45 -45.55
CA GLY A 6 9.94 -3.72 -44.39
C GLY A 6 8.92 -4.60 -43.65
N ARG A 7 9.39 -5.69 -43.02
CA ARG A 7 8.55 -6.47 -42.10
C ARG A 7 8.26 -5.61 -40.88
N HIS A 8 7.19 -4.81 -40.95
CA HIS A 8 6.62 -4.20 -39.78
C HIS A 8 5.82 -5.31 -39.06
N GLY A 9 6.50 -6.00 -38.15
CA GLY A 9 5.84 -6.94 -37.24
C GLY A 9 4.83 -6.18 -36.38
N PRO A 10 3.64 -6.75 -36.10
CA PRO A 10 2.68 -6.12 -35.22
C PRO A 10 3.31 -5.90 -33.83
N PRO A 11 2.94 -4.81 -33.13
CA PRO A 11 3.41 -4.57 -31.76
C PRO A 11 3.01 -5.78 -30.91
N SER A 12 4.04 -6.37 -30.30
CA SER A 12 3.92 -7.51 -29.39
C SER A 12 2.86 -7.22 -28.33
N ALA A 13 1.77 -7.99 -28.33
CA ALA A 13 0.71 -7.93 -27.33
C ALA A 13 1.21 -8.19 -25.88
N ARG A 14 2.48 -8.57 -25.71
CA ARG A 14 3.09 -8.94 -24.43
C ARG A 14 3.38 -7.73 -23.53
N ASP A 15 3.55 -6.54 -24.09
CA ASP A 15 3.88 -5.32 -23.32
C ASP A 15 2.65 -4.74 -22.58
N GLY A 16 1.44 -4.98 -23.09
CA GLY A 16 0.19 -4.49 -22.50
C GLY A 16 -0.28 -5.28 -21.27
N GLU A 17 0.11 -6.55 -21.15
CA GLU A 17 -0.36 -7.44 -20.07
C GLU A 17 0.43 -7.22 -18.78
N LEU A 18 1.75 -7.02 -18.90
CA LEU A 18 2.64 -6.73 -17.77
C LEU A 18 2.25 -5.44 -17.05
N LYS A 19 1.89 -4.40 -17.81
CA LYS A 19 1.48 -3.09 -17.26
C LYS A 19 0.14 -3.17 -16.52
N ARG A 20 -0.79 -4.04 -16.95
CA ARG A 20 -2.09 -4.23 -16.27
C ARG A 20 -1.94 -4.98 -14.95
N MET A 21 -1.03 -5.96 -14.90
CA MET A 21 -0.72 -6.69 -13.67
C MET A 21 -0.08 -5.77 -12.62
N ALA A 22 0.86 -4.91 -13.02
CA ALA A 22 1.48 -3.94 -12.11
C ALA A 22 0.47 -2.91 -11.56
N ASP A 23 -0.44 -2.41 -12.39
CA ASP A 23 -1.50 -1.48 -11.97
C ASP A 23 -2.46 -2.14 -10.95
N GLN A 24 -2.77 -3.41 -11.17
CA GLN A 24 -3.61 -4.20 -10.28
C GLN A 24 -2.93 -4.47 -8.93
N GLU A 25 -1.65 -4.83 -8.93
CA GLU A 25 -0.87 -5.01 -7.70
C GLU A 25 -0.74 -3.69 -6.91
N GLN A 26 -0.51 -2.56 -7.59
CA GLN A 26 -0.54 -1.24 -6.96
C GLN A 26 -1.91 -0.90 -6.35
N ALA A 27 -3.01 -1.24 -7.04
CA ALA A 27 -4.35 -1.03 -6.51
C ALA A 27 -4.63 -1.87 -5.25
N GLU A 28 -4.17 -3.12 -5.22
CA GLU A 28 -4.28 -4.00 -4.05
C GLU A 28 -3.48 -3.47 -2.86
N LEU A 29 -2.24 -3.00 -3.08
CA LEU A 29 -1.42 -2.39 -2.04
C LEU A 29 -2.05 -1.10 -1.50
N ARG A 30 -2.63 -0.25 -2.36
CA ARG A 30 -3.38 0.95 -1.93
C ARG A 30 -4.61 0.58 -1.11
N LEU A 31 -5.34 -0.46 -1.49
CA LEU A 31 -6.49 -0.96 -0.71
C LEU A 31 -6.04 -1.48 0.66
N ALA A 32 -4.92 -2.20 0.73
CA ALA A 32 -4.33 -2.67 1.97
C ALA A 32 -3.94 -1.51 2.90
N ILE A 33 -3.31 -0.46 2.36
CA ILE A 33 -3.02 0.78 3.10
C ILE A 33 -4.30 1.40 3.63
N ALA A 34 -5.34 1.54 2.80
CA ALA A 34 -6.60 2.14 3.23
C ALA A 34 -7.23 1.37 4.41
N ARG A 35 -7.23 0.03 4.35
CA ARG A 35 -7.70 -0.83 5.46
C ARG A 35 -6.87 -0.64 6.73
N LEU A 36 -5.55 -0.66 6.61
CA LEU A 36 -4.65 -0.46 7.75
C LEU A 36 -4.77 0.94 8.35
N ARG A 37 -4.98 1.97 7.53
CA ARG A 37 -5.23 3.34 7.98
C ARG A 37 -6.52 3.43 8.79
N GLN A 38 -7.60 2.83 8.29
CA GLN A 38 -8.86 2.77 9.03
C GLN A 38 -8.67 2.05 10.37
N GLU A 39 -7.99 0.89 10.36
CA GLU A 39 -7.69 0.15 11.58
C GLU A 39 -6.84 0.99 12.56
N HIS A 40 -5.88 1.77 12.07
CA HIS A 40 -5.08 2.70 12.87
C HIS A 40 -5.92 3.82 13.50
N GLU A 41 -6.91 4.36 12.78
CA GLU A 41 -7.86 5.35 13.32
C GLU A 41 -8.78 4.73 14.38
N ASP A 42 -9.28 3.52 14.16
CA ASP A 42 -10.03 2.75 15.17
C ASP A 42 -9.21 2.56 16.45
N TYR A 43 -7.93 2.20 16.32
CA TYR A 43 -7.02 2.09 17.46
C TYR A 43 -6.80 3.42 18.17
N ASP A 44 -6.73 4.54 17.43
CA ASP A 44 -6.59 5.87 18.03
C ASP A 44 -7.85 6.30 18.79
N ALA A 45 -9.03 6.09 18.19
CA ALA A 45 -10.32 6.35 18.83
C ALA A 45 -10.48 5.51 20.11
N ALA A 46 -10.13 4.22 20.06
CA ALA A 46 -10.16 3.34 21.23
C ALA A 46 -9.17 3.79 22.32
N ILE A 47 -7.96 4.23 21.94
CA ILE A 47 -6.99 4.80 22.87
C ILE A 47 -7.56 6.06 23.54
N ASN A 48 -8.14 6.95 22.76
CA ASN A 48 -8.69 8.21 23.26
C ASN A 48 -9.87 7.96 24.21
N ALA A 49 -10.77 7.04 23.85
CA ALA A 49 -11.86 6.60 24.70
C ALA A 49 -11.35 5.99 26.02
N MET A 50 -10.35 5.10 25.95
CA MET A 50 -9.72 4.52 27.15
C MET A 50 -9.08 5.58 28.06
N ILE A 51 -8.47 6.61 27.48
CA ILE A 51 -7.90 7.73 28.24
C ILE A 51 -9.03 8.52 28.92
N GLN A 52 -10.12 8.81 28.21
CA GLN A 52 -11.25 9.55 28.76
C GLN A 52 -11.95 8.81 29.91
N VAL A 53 -12.09 7.48 29.82
CA VAL A 53 -12.66 6.68 30.92
C VAL A 53 -11.67 6.43 32.07
N GLY A 54 -10.42 6.89 31.96
CA GLY A 54 -9.40 6.70 33.00
C GLY A 54 -8.93 5.25 33.12
N CYS A 55 -8.77 4.55 32.00
CA CYS A 55 -8.27 3.16 31.99
C CYS A 55 -6.77 3.09 32.33
N ASP A 56 -6.30 1.89 32.72
CA ASP A 56 -4.92 1.65 33.09
C ASP A 56 -3.90 2.11 32.04
N ALA A 57 -2.87 2.81 32.49
CA ALA A 57 -1.77 3.27 31.64
C ALA A 57 -1.09 2.13 30.87
N LEU A 58 -0.98 0.93 31.47
CA LEU A 58 -0.46 -0.26 30.80
C LEU A 58 -1.32 -0.71 29.62
N ARG A 59 -2.65 -0.62 29.75
CA ARG A 59 -3.59 -1.01 28.69
C ARG A 59 -3.51 -0.04 27.52
N VAL A 60 -3.47 1.26 27.82
CA VAL A 60 -3.22 2.33 26.84
C VAL A 60 -1.87 2.15 26.15
N GLN A 61 -0.80 1.84 26.89
CA GLN A 61 0.53 1.58 26.32
C GLN A 61 0.54 0.37 25.37
N ARG A 62 -0.13 -0.74 25.72
CA ARG A 62 -0.26 -1.89 24.82
C ARG A 62 -0.97 -1.52 23.52
N MET A 63 -2.01 -0.70 23.61
CA MET A 63 -2.75 -0.25 22.43
C MET A 63 -1.92 0.72 21.57
N LYS A 64 -1.19 1.66 22.18
CA LYS A 64 -0.24 2.52 21.46
C LYS A 64 0.82 1.69 20.73
N LYS A 65 1.31 0.60 21.34
CA LYS A 65 2.24 -0.33 20.68
C LYS A 65 1.59 -1.02 19.47
N LYS A 66 0.34 -1.48 19.58
CA LYS A 66 -0.41 -2.05 18.44
C LYS A 66 -0.60 -1.02 17.33
N LYS A 67 -1.00 0.21 17.67
CA LYS A 67 -1.14 1.34 16.74
C LYS A 67 0.18 1.61 16.01
N LEU A 68 1.32 1.59 16.72
CA LEU A 68 2.64 1.79 16.12
C LEU A 68 2.99 0.68 15.12
N VAL A 69 2.69 -0.59 15.43
CA VAL A 69 2.92 -1.72 14.50
C VAL A 69 2.11 -1.56 13.22
N ILE A 70 0.89 -1.05 13.29
CA ILE A 70 0.06 -0.82 12.10
C ILE A 70 0.61 0.33 11.27
N LYS A 71 1.03 1.42 11.92
CA LYS A 71 1.73 2.51 11.23
C LYS A 71 3.00 2.00 10.53
N ASP A 72 3.79 1.17 11.19
CA ASP A 72 5.01 0.58 10.61
C ASP A 72 4.70 -0.33 9.40
N LYS A 73 3.61 -1.11 9.47
CA LYS A 73 3.12 -1.89 8.32
C LYS A 73 2.65 -0.99 7.17
N ILE A 74 1.94 0.10 7.46
CA ILE A 74 1.54 1.09 6.44
C ILE A 74 2.78 1.64 5.77
N SER A 75 3.77 2.12 6.54
CA SER A 75 5.01 2.66 5.98
C SER A 75 5.77 1.62 5.15
N LYS A 76 5.81 0.35 5.55
CA LYS A 76 6.42 -0.72 4.74
C LYS A 76 5.71 -0.97 3.42
N ILE A 77 4.38 -0.85 3.38
CA ILE A 77 3.60 -1.02 2.14
C ILE A 77 3.71 0.24 1.29
N GLU A 78 3.66 1.42 1.91
CA GLU A 78 3.93 2.70 1.25
C GLU A 78 5.33 2.71 0.64
N ASP A 79 6.37 2.27 1.34
CA ASP A 79 7.75 2.14 0.82
C ASP A 79 7.89 1.10 -0.31
N GLN A 80 6.89 0.26 -0.56
CA GLN A 80 6.86 -0.64 -1.74
C GLN A 80 6.16 0.01 -2.94
N ILE A 81 5.24 0.97 -2.71
CA ILE A 81 4.54 1.71 -3.76
C ILE A 81 5.28 3.01 -4.12
N ILE A 82 5.88 3.68 -3.13
CA ILE A 82 6.63 4.94 -3.23
C ILE A 82 7.97 4.85 -3.99
N PRO A 83 8.72 3.73 -4.06
CA PRO A 83 10.03 3.75 -4.72
C PRO A 83 9.89 4.00 -6.23
N ASP A 84 8.70 3.84 -6.80
CA ASP A 84 8.39 4.09 -8.22
C ASP A 84 7.87 5.53 -8.50
N ILE A 85 7.60 6.33 -7.45
CA ILE A 85 7.03 7.69 -7.59
C ILE A 85 8.10 8.78 -7.41
N ILE A 86 9.30 8.42 -6.92
CA ILE A 86 10.42 9.34 -6.62
C ILE A 86 11.75 8.80 -7.21
N ALA A 87 11.73 8.04 -8.30
CA ALA A 87 12.91 7.59 -9.04
C ALA A 87 12.81 8.00 -10.52
#